data_AF-A0A1H8SHA0-F1
#
_entry.id   AF-A0A1H8SHA0-F1
#
_cell.length_a   1.000
_cell.length_b   1.000
_cell.length_c   1.000
_cell.angle_alpha   90.00
_cell.angle_beta   90.00
_cell.angle_gamma   90.00
#
_symmetry.space_group_name_H-M   'P 1'
#
loop_
_entity.id
_entity.type
_entity.pdbx_description
1 polymer ?
#
loop_
_entity_poly.entity_id
_entity_poly.type
_entity_poly.pdbx_seq_one_letter_code
_entity_poly.pdbx_strand_id
1 'polypeptide(L)'
;MGLTNSAVCSVMDANGTVLARIFINQAKEKDRMRQIIGKRKQAQRQSGRGAKPNFWRRMNGLQTHIVHDTAHQILAYAQKHSAEVIVMEYLGKMRLPKGTWGAKRFRAKLQFWAKRRIQTKVTEMAHFIGMRVSMVNPANTSALAFDGSGWVQRNTKRDIAVFTTGKTYHADLNASYNIGARYVLRSIHKATSEKMWLSLEAKDPSLAKRTYWTLASLIRVQQA
;
A
#
# COMPACT_ATOMS: atom_id res chain seq x y z
N MET A 1 -1.10 -0.56 0.06
CA MET A 1 -2.14 -1.50 -0.42
C MET A 1 -1.59 -2.93 -0.41
N GLY A 2 -2.25 -3.89 0.26
CA GLY A 2 -1.67 -5.19 0.59
C GLY A 2 -1.88 -6.33 -0.41
N LEU A 3 -1.17 -7.45 -0.21
CA LEU A 3 -1.42 -8.70 -0.96
C LEU A 3 -2.61 -9.47 -0.39
N THR A 4 -2.70 -9.53 0.94
CA THR A 4 -3.77 -10.23 1.66
C THR A 4 -4.93 -9.26 1.93
N ASN A 5 -4.63 -8.15 2.58
CA ASN A 5 -5.59 -7.09 2.89
C ASN A 5 -5.82 -6.17 1.70
N SER A 6 -7.02 -5.61 1.59
CA SER A 6 -7.33 -4.65 0.52
C SER A 6 -6.55 -3.36 0.75
N ALA A 7 -6.56 -2.89 1.99
CA ALA A 7 -5.74 -1.78 2.46
C ALA A 7 -5.23 -2.05 3.88
N VAL A 8 -4.09 -1.46 4.21
CA VAL A 8 -3.55 -1.37 5.57
C VAL A 8 -3.16 0.09 5.75
N CYS A 9 -3.65 0.70 6.80
CA CYS A 9 -3.49 2.12 7.05
C CYS A 9 -2.93 2.34 8.46
N SER A 10 -2.14 3.40 8.58
CA SER A 10 -1.65 3.90 9.85
C SER A 10 -1.85 5.41 9.90
N VAL A 11 -2.10 5.92 11.10
CA VAL A 11 -2.14 7.35 11.38
C VAL A 11 -0.83 7.70 12.05
N MET A 12 -0.14 8.70 11.51
CA MET A 12 1.16 9.13 11.96
C MET A 12 1.16 10.66 12.06
N ASP A 13 1.69 11.20 13.14
CA ASP A 13 1.90 12.64 13.28
C ASP A 13 3.14 13.11 12.48
N ALA A 14 3.42 14.41 12.49
CA ALA A 14 4.59 14.99 11.83
C ALA A 14 5.93 14.59 12.49
N ASN A 15 5.90 14.18 13.76
CA ASN A 15 7.09 13.76 14.51
C ASN A 15 7.45 12.28 14.26
N GLY A 16 6.56 11.51 13.63
CA GLY A 16 6.73 10.09 13.36
C GLY A 16 6.07 9.17 14.40
N THR A 17 5.30 9.71 15.33
CA THR A 17 4.51 8.90 16.28
C THR A 17 3.34 8.25 15.55
N VAL A 18 3.24 6.92 15.65
CA VAL A 18 2.12 6.17 15.06
C VAL A 18 0.99 6.08 16.08
N LEU A 19 -0.10 6.80 15.81
CA LEU A 19 -1.25 6.97 16.72
C LEU A 19 -2.26 5.81 16.62
N ALA A 20 -2.51 5.31 15.41
CA ALA A 20 -3.54 4.30 15.19
C ALA A 20 -3.26 3.45 13.94
N ARG A 21 -3.85 2.25 13.87
CA ARG A 21 -3.66 1.28 12.77
C ARG A 21 -4.99 0.61 12.41
N ILE A 22 -5.21 0.33 11.14
CA ILE A 22 -6.37 -0.45 10.66
C ILE A 22 -5.99 -1.38 9.51
N PHE A 23 -6.58 -2.57 9.50
CA PHE A 23 -6.47 -3.56 8.44
C PHE A 23 -7.85 -3.73 7.80
N ILE A 24 -7.97 -3.38 6.52
CA ILE A 24 -9.22 -3.43 5.78
C ILE A 24 -9.22 -4.64 4.86
N ASN A 25 -10.15 -5.56 5.07
CA ASN A 25 -10.22 -6.80 4.32
C ASN A 25 -11.66 -7.31 4.08
N GLN A 26 -12.03 -7.40 2.80
CA GLN A 26 -13.29 -8.01 2.36
C GLN A 26 -13.07 -9.50 2.05
N ALA A 27 -12.83 -10.31 3.09
CA ALA A 27 -12.47 -11.72 2.94
C ALA A 27 -13.55 -12.52 2.19
N LYS A 28 -14.82 -12.32 2.57
CA LYS A 28 -15.98 -12.99 1.98
C LYS A 28 -16.10 -12.71 0.49
N GLU A 29 -15.95 -11.45 0.09
CA GLU A 29 -16.06 -11.01 -1.31
C GLU A 29 -14.88 -11.53 -2.14
N LYS A 30 -13.67 -11.57 -1.56
CA LYS A 30 -12.49 -12.16 -2.20
C LYS A 30 -12.65 -13.67 -2.40
N ASP A 31 -13.26 -14.38 -1.46
CA ASP A 31 -13.52 -15.81 -1.59
C ASP A 31 -14.60 -16.11 -2.63
N ARG A 32 -15.72 -15.37 -2.60
CA ARG A 32 -16.72 -15.38 -3.68
C ARG A 32 -16.07 -15.11 -5.02
N MET A 33 -15.10 -14.19 -5.06
CA MET A 33 -14.39 -13.87 -6.28
C MET A 33 -13.54 -15.03 -6.81
N ARG A 34 -12.82 -15.72 -5.93
CA ARG A 34 -12.06 -16.93 -6.27
C ARG A 34 -12.98 -18.03 -6.82
N GLN A 35 -14.13 -18.25 -6.20
CA GLN A 35 -15.12 -19.23 -6.65
C GLN A 35 -15.64 -18.93 -8.05
N ILE A 36 -16.01 -17.67 -8.34
CA ILE A 36 -16.50 -17.26 -9.67
C ILE A 36 -15.42 -17.44 -10.74
N ILE A 37 -14.17 -17.09 -10.44
CA ILE A 37 -13.04 -17.32 -11.36
C ILE A 37 -12.87 -18.81 -11.65
N GLY A 38 -12.99 -19.66 -10.62
CA GLY A 38 -12.94 -21.12 -10.77
C GLY A 38 -14.05 -21.66 -11.67
N LYS A 39 -15.31 -21.27 -11.41
CA LYS A 39 -16.48 -21.66 -12.21
C LYS A 39 -16.36 -21.21 -13.66
N ARG A 40 -15.90 -19.97 -13.90
CA ARG A 40 -15.64 -19.47 -15.26
C ARG A 40 -14.60 -20.32 -15.99
N LYS A 41 -13.51 -20.69 -15.32
CA LYS A 41 -12.46 -21.56 -15.90
C LYS A 41 -13.02 -22.93 -16.28
N GLN A 42 -13.80 -23.54 -15.40
CA GLN A 42 -14.45 -24.83 -15.67
C GLN A 42 -15.37 -24.75 -16.88
N ALA A 43 -16.22 -23.71 -16.94
CA ALA A 43 -17.11 -23.48 -18.07
C ALA A 43 -16.35 -23.24 -19.39
N GLN A 44 -15.20 -22.55 -19.35
CA GLN A 44 -14.35 -22.36 -20.52
C GLN A 44 -13.74 -23.69 -21.00
N ARG A 45 -13.28 -24.54 -20.07
CA ARG A 45 -12.72 -25.86 -20.39
C ARG A 45 -13.77 -26.80 -21.00
N GLN A 46 -15.00 -26.78 -20.48
CA GLN A 46 -16.08 -27.67 -20.96
C GLN A 46 -16.62 -27.26 -22.33
N SER A 47 -16.79 -25.95 -22.58
CA SER A 47 -17.53 -25.49 -23.76
C SER A 47 -16.66 -25.06 -24.94
N GLY A 48 -15.36 -24.84 -24.76
CA GLY A 48 -14.46 -24.27 -25.79
C GLY A 48 -14.76 -22.81 -26.18
N ARG A 49 -15.95 -22.29 -25.88
CA ARG A 49 -16.42 -20.93 -26.19
C ARG A 49 -15.94 -19.92 -25.13
N GLY A 50 -15.33 -18.83 -25.58
CA GLY A 50 -14.64 -17.85 -24.73
C GLY A 50 -15.51 -16.78 -24.05
N ALA A 51 -16.62 -16.35 -24.67
CA ALA A 51 -17.47 -15.29 -24.14
C ALA A 51 -18.41 -15.84 -23.05
N LYS A 52 -18.25 -15.36 -21.81
CA LYS A 52 -19.13 -15.69 -20.67
C LYS A 52 -19.52 -14.41 -19.90
N PRO A 53 -20.43 -13.58 -20.44
CA PRO A 53 -20.70 -12.24 -19.92
C PRO A 53 -21.22 -12.22 -18.47
N ASN A 54 -22.01 -13.23 -18.07
CA ASN A 54 -22.58 -13.30 -16.73
C ASN A 54 -21.51 -13.46 -15.63
N PHE A 55 -20.45 -14.26 -15.87
CA PHE A 55 -19.35 -14.35 -14.91
C PHE A 55 -18.63 -13.01 -14.79
N TRP A 56 -18.33 -12.36 -15.91
CA TRP A 56 -17.69 -11.05 -15.91
C TRP A 56 -18.53 -9.98 -15.19
N ARG A 57 -19.84 -9.94 -15.42
CA ARG A 57 -20.76 -9.03 -14.71
C ARG A 57 -20.68 -9.23 -13.20
N ARG A 58 -20.78 -10.48 -12.73
CA ARG A 58 -20.66 -10.82 -11.29
C ARG A 58 -19.29 -10.44 -10.74
N MET A 59 -18.22 -10.66 -11.51
CA MET A 59 -16.87 -10.28 -11.09
C MET A 59 -16.70 -8.78 -10.95
N ASN A 60 -17.17 -8.02 -11.93
CA ASN A 60 -17.09 -6.56 -11.91
C ASN A 60 -17.92 -5.98 -10.77
N GLY A 61 -19.10 -6.55 -10.47
CA GLY A 61 -19.92 -6.16 -9.33
C GLY A 61 -19.19 -6.34 -7.99
N LEU A 62 -18.65 -7.52 -7.74
CA LEU A 62 -17.87 -7.78 -6.51
C LEU A 62 -16.64 -6.88 -6.40
N GLN A 63 -15.89 -6.70 -7.49
CA GLN A 63 -14.73 -5.84 -7.50
C GLN A 63 -15.10 -4.38 -7.21
N THR A 64 -16.24 -3.91 -7.74
CA THR A 64 -16.75 -2.56 -7.46
C THR A 64 -17.14 -2.39 -6.00
N HIS A 65 -17.82 -3.38 -5.43
CA HIS A 65 -18.16 -3.37 -4.00
C HIS A 65 -16.91 -3.32 -3.12
N ILE A 66 -15.92 -4.19 -3.36
CA ILE A 66 -14.63 -4.18 -2.62
C ILE A 66 -13.95 -2.81 -2.72
N VAL A 67 -13.93 -2.21 -3.92
CA VAL A 67 -13.32 -0.90 -4.14
C VAL A 67 -14.04 0.17 -3.33
N HIS A 68 -15.37 0.23 -3.43
CA HIS A 68 -16.17 1.25 -2.76
C HIS A 68 -16.09 1.10 -1.24
N ASP A 69 -16.30 -0.11 -0.72
CA ASP A 69 -16.22 -0.39 0.72
C ASP A 69 -14.83 -0.05 1.29
N THR A 70 -13.76 -0.46 0.61
CA THR A 70 -12.39 -0.11 1.04
C THR A 70 -12.18 1.41 1.06
N ALA A 71 -12.64 2.12 0.02
CA ALA A 71 -12.48 3.57 -0.05
C ALA A 71 -13.26 4.29 1.07
N HIS A 72 -14.50 3.89 1.34
CA HIS A 72 -15.29 4.43 2.46
C HIS A 72 -14.61 4.19 3.80
N GLN A 73 -14.10 2.97 4.05
CA GLN A 73 -13.42 2.66 5.31
C GLN A 73 -12.13 3.47 5.49
N ILE A 74 -11.35 3.67 4.42
CA ILE A 74 -10.15 4.53 4.47
C ILE A 74 -10.52 5.96 4.86
N LEU A 75 -11.57 6.51 4.25
CA LEU A 75 -12.00 7.89 4.50
C LEU A 75 -12.63 8.08 5.88
N ALA A 76 -13.51 7.17 6.28
CA ALA A 76 -14.09 7.18 7.63
C ALA A 76 -12.98 7.11 8.68
N TYR A 77 -11.95 6.30 8.45
CA TYR A 77 -10.80 6.20 9.32
C TYR A 77 -9.95 7.49 9.34
N ALA A 78 -9.72 8.10 8.17
CA ALA A 78 -9.01 9.38 8.08
C ALA A 78 -9.77 10.51 8.79
N GLN A 79 -11.09 10.60 8.60
CA GLN A 79 -11.96 11.59 9.25
C GLN A 79 -12.02 11.39 10.77
N LYS A 80 -12.17 10.13 11.22
CA LYS A 80 -12.19 9.79 12.66
C LYS A 80 -10.94 10.29 13.39
N HIS A 81 -9.80 10.29 12.72
CA HIS A 81 -8.52 10.72 13.29
C HIS A 81 -8.12 12.14 12.85
N SER A 82 -9.04 12.91 12.24
CA SER A 82 -8.80 14.28 11.76
C SER A 82 -7.54 14.40 10.90
N ALA A 83 -7.28 13.39 10.06
CA ALA A 83 -6.08 13.35 9.23
C ALA A 83 -6.14 14.45 8.15
N GLU A 84 -5.11 15.29 8.10
CA GLU A 84 -5.04 16.39 7.13
C GLU A 84 -4.74 15.93 5.68
N VAL A 85 -4.10 14.76 5.54
CA VAL A 85 -3.64 14.24 4.26
C VAL A 85 -3.67 12.72 4.25
N ILE A 86 -4.18 12.15 3.15
CA ILE A 86 -4.06 10.72 2.87
C ILE A 86 -2.83 10.50 1.99
N VAL A 87 -1.86 9.75 2.51
CA VAL A 87 -0.65 9.39 1.77
C VAL A 87 -0.76 7.95 1.27
N MET A 88 -0.64 7.76 -0.03
CA MET A 88 -0.66 6.45 -0.67
C MET A 88 0.64 6.18 -1.44
N GLU A 89 0.96 4.91 -1.63
CA GLU A 89 2.04 4.53 -2.56
C GLU A 89 1.60 4.74 -4.01
N TYR A 90 2.47 5.23 -4.89
CA TYR A 90 2.14 5.40 -6.30
C TYR A 90 2.10 4.05 -7.05
N LEU A 91 0.93 3.62 -7.51
CA LEU A 91 0.81 2.40 -8.32
C LEU A 91 1.03 2.68 -9.81
N GLY A 92 2.32 2.76 -10.18
CA GLY A 92 2.81 2.89 -11.55
C GLY A 92 2.50 1.65 -12.42
N LYS A 93 3.44 1.21 -13.27
CA LYS A 93 3.21 0.04 -14.14
C LYS A 93 3.10 -1.25 -13.30
N MET A 94 2.17 -2.13 -13.67
CA MET A 94 2.02 -3.42 -13.00
C MET A 94 3.30 -4.24 -13.14
N ARG A 95 3.90 -4.63 -12.01
CA ARG A 95 5.01 -5.58 -11.97
C ARG A 95 4.46 -6.96 -11.62
N LEU A 96 4.31 -7.82 -12.63
CA LEU A 96 3.95 -9.22 -12.41
C LEU A 96 5.17 -9.96 -11.83
N PRO A 97 4.99 -10.79 -10.78
CA PRO A 97 6.09 -11.61 -10.30
C PRO A 97 6.57 -12.55 -11.42
N LYS A 98 7.90 -12.69 -11.57
CA LYS A 98 8.51 -13.65 -12.51
C LYS A 98 7.98 -15.06 -12.24
N GLY A 99 7.82 -15.88 -13.29
CA GLY A 99 7.29 -17.24 -13.18
C GLY A 99 5.78 -17.34 -12.88
N THR A 100 5.02 -16.25 -13.04
CA THR A 100 3.57 -16.26 -12.80
C THR A 100 2.78 -16.39 -14.10
N TRP A 101 2.11 -17.54 -14.27
CA TRP A 101 1.37 -17.88 -15.50
C TRP A 101 -0.12 -18.14 -15.24
N GLY A 102 -0.90 -18.19 -16.32
CA GLY A 102 -2.32 -18.57 -16.32
C GLY A 102 -3.17 -17.86 -15.26
N ALA A 103 -3.93 -18.64 -14.48
CA ALA A 103 -4.86 -18.13 -13.47
C ALA A 103 -4.18 -17.31 -12.36
N LYS A 104 -2.94 -17.66 -11.98
CA LYS A 104 -2.18 -16.90 -10.97
C LYS A 104 -1.84 -15.50 -11.51
N ARG A 105 -1.46 -15.40 -12.78
CA ARG A 105 -1.22 -14.12 -13.48
C ARG A 105 -2.49 -13.29 -13.56
N PHE A 106 -3.61 -13.92 -13.91
CA PHE A 106 -4.91 -13.25 -14.00
C PHE A 106 -5.39 -12.70 -12.65
N ARG A 107 -5.27 -13.49 -11.57
CA ARG A 107 -5.61 -13.02 -10.21
C ARG A 107 -4.74 -11.83 -9.78
N ALA A 108 -3.44 -11.88 -10.07
CA ALA A 108 -2.55 -10.76 -9.79
C ALA A 108 -2.99 -9.49 -10.57
N LYS A 109 -3.43 -9.62 -11.82
CA LYS A 109 -3.95 -8.50 -12.62
C LYS A 109 -5.22 -7.91 -12.01
N LEU A 110 -6.20 -8.76 -11.69
CA LEU A 110 -7.44 -8.33 -11.05
C LEU A 110 -7.17 -7.57 -9.74
N GLN A 111 -6.28 -8.10 -8.91
CA GLN A 111 -5.88 -7.45 -7.68
C GLN A 111 -5.24 -6.09 -7.94
N PHE A 112 -4.30 -6.00 -8.89
CA PHE A 112 -3.65 -4.74 -9.25
C PHE A 112 -4.66 -3.70 -9.77
N TRP A 113 -5.61 -4.11 -10.61
CA TRP A 113 -6.68 -3.23 -11.09
C TRP A 113 -7.59 -2.78 -9.96
N ALA A 114 -7.94 -3.65 -9.02
CA ALA A 114 -8.71 -3.27 -7.83
C ALA A 114 -7.94 -2.23 -6.99
N LYS A 115 -6.63 -2.41 -6.78
CA LYS A 115 -5.80 -1.44 -6.06
C LYS A 115 -5.81 -0.07 -6.72
N ARG A 116 -5.62 -0.01 -8.04
CA ARG A 116 -5.69 1.26 -8.80
C ARG A 116 -7.06 1.92 -8.67
N ARG A 117 -8.15 1.15 -8.81
CA ARG A 117 -9.51 1.66 -8.63
C ARG A 117 -9.75 2.19 -7.22
N ILE A 118 -9.20 1.56 -6.19
CA ILE A 118 -9.26 2.07 -4.80
C ILE A 118 -8.53 3.41 -4.70
N GLN A 119 -7.33 3.55 -5.27
CA GLN A 119 -6.61 4.82 -5.25
C GLN A 119 -7.42 5.94 -5.91
N THR A 120 -7.92 5.70 -7.12
CA THR A 120 -8.77 6.67 -7.83
C THR A 120 -9.98 7.04 -6.99
N LYS A 121 -10.68 6.05 -6.43
CA LYS A 121 -11.91 6.30 -5.66
C LYS A 121 -11.64 7.04 -4.35
N VAL A 122 -10.57 6.69 -3.63
CA VAL A 122 -10.12 7.40 -2.44
C VAL A 122 -9.77 8.84 -2.77
N THR A 123 -9.04 9.08 -3.87
CA THR A 123 -8.70 10.44 -4.31
C THR A 123 -9.94 11.26 -4.65
N GLU A 124 -10.88 10.73 -5.44
CA GLU A 124 -12.14 11.40 -5.77
C GLU A 124 -12.92 11.78 -4.51
N MET A 125 -13.14 10.83 -3.62
CA MET A 125 -13.93 11.04 -2.42
C MET A 125 -13.22 11.97 -1.42
N ALA A 126 -11.89 11.88 -1.29
CA ALA A 126 -11.11 12.77 -0.43
C ALA A 126 -11.18 14.22 -0.93
N HIS A 127 -11.01 14.44 -2.23
CA HIS A 127 -11.14 15.78 -2.81
C HIS A 127 -12.56 16.35 -2.65
N PHE A 128 -13.59 15.50 -2.78
CA PHE A 128 -14.98 15.92 -2.56
C PHE A 128 -15.21 16.48 -1.15
N ILE A 129 -14.52 15.95 -0.13
CA ILE A 129 -14.61 16.43 1.26
C ILE A 129 -13.49 17.42 1.64
N GLY A 130 -12.73 17.94 0.66
CA GLY A 130 -11.65 18.90 0.90
C GLY A 130 -10.36 18.31 1.52
N MET A 131 -10.20 17.00 1.55
CA MET A 131 -9.03 16.33 2.10
C MET A 131 -7.91 16.17 1.06
N ARG A 132 -6.67 16.48 1.45
CA ARG A 132 -5.50 16.36 0.56
C ARG A 132 -5.11 14.91 0.35
N VAL A 133 -4.61 14.60 -0.84
CA VAL A 133 -4.05 13.28 -1.16
C VAL A 133 -2.65 13.44 -1.74
N SER A 134 -1.72 12.61 -1.29
CA SER A 134 -0.35 12.57 -1.82
C SER A 134 0.07 11.16 -2.20
N MET A 135 0.86 11.05 -3.26
CA MET A 135 1.42 9.80 -3.75
C MET A 135 2.93 9.76 -3.50
N VAL A 136 3.43 8.63 -2.98
CA VAL A 136 4.85 8.41 -2.65
C VAL A 136 5.40 7.25 -3.48
N ASN A 137 6.66 7.34 -3.91
CA ASN A 137 7.30 6.24 -4.63
C ASN A 137 7.34 4.95 -3.78
N PRO A 138 6.77 3.82 -4.24
CA PRO A 138 6.70 2.57 -3.49
C PRO A 138 8.05 1.86 -3.34
N ALA A 139 9.10 2.27 -4.07
CA ALA A 139 10.38 1.56 -4.07
C ALA A 139 10.94 1.42 -2.65
N ASN A 140 11.21 0.18 -2.25
CA ASN A 140 11.75 -0.23 -0.95
C ASN A 140 10.90 0.10 0.30
N THR A 141 9.71 0.70 0.18
CA THR A 141 8.87 1.03 1.37
C THR A 141 8.56 -0.20 2.21
N SER A 142 8.29 -1.33 1.55
CA SER A 142 8.04 -2.61 2.19
C SER A 142 9.30 -3.44 2.41
N ALA A 143 10.42 -3.11 1.76
CA ALA A 143 11.65 -3.91 1.78
C ALA A 143 12.66 -3.46 2.84
N LEU A 144 12.54 -2.22 3.32
CA LEU A 144 13.33 -1.68 4.43
C LEU A 144 12.51 -1.71 5.71
N ALA A 145 13.17 -2.04 6.82
CA ALA A 145 12.60 -2.03 8.15
C ALA A 145 12.32 -0.58 8.57
N PHE A 146 11.13 -0.32 9.12
CA PHE A 146 10.74 1.03 9.51
C PHE A 146 11.62 1.61 10.63
N ASP A 147 12.21 0.75 11.46
CA ASP A 147 13.11 1.14 12.56
C ASP A 147 14.55 1.39 12.10
N GLY A 148 14.80 1.38 10.78
CA GLY A 148 16.10 1.70 10.20
C GLY A 148 17.11 0.55 10.28
N SER A 149 16.69 -0.65 10.69
CA SER A 149 17.61 -1.79 10.84
C SER A 149 18.10 -2.39 9.51
N GLY A 150 17.59 -1.91 8.37
CA GLY A 150 18.03 -2.31 7.03
C GLY A 150 16.99 -3.15 6.28
N TRP A 151 17.45 -4.09 5.45
CA TRP A 151 16.59 -4.91 4.61
C TRP A 151 15.86 -5.98 5.41
N VAL A 152 14.57 -6.18 5.13
CA VAL A 152 13.74 -7.20 5.80
C VAL A 152 13.72 -8.51 5.01
N GLN A 153 13.69 -9.63 5.75
CA GLN A 153 13.40 -10.93 5.17
C GLN A 153 11.89 -11.17 5.17
N ARG A 154 11.35 -11.72 4.08
CA ARG A 154 9.91 -12.01 3.96
C ARG A 154 9.64 -13.50 4.05
N ASN A 155 8.53 -13.86 4.71
CA ASN A 155 8.03 -15.23 4.67
C ASN A 155 7.47 -15.58 3.27
N THR A 156 7.15 -16.85 3.05
CA THR A 156 6.61 -17.37 1.77
C THR A 156 5.33 -16.65 1.32
N LYS A 157 4.45 -16.31 2.27
CA LYS A 157 3.19 -15.57 2.01
C LYS A 157 3.42 -14.07 1.74
N ARG A 158 4.59 -13.54 2.08
CA ARG A 158 5.03 -12.13 1.97
C ARG A 158 4.22 -11.14 2.81
N ASP A 159 3.44 -11.61 3.76
CA ASP A 159 2.65 -10.83 4.71
C ASP A 159 3.42 -10.51 6.00
N ILE A 160 4.47 -11.27 6.30
CA ILE A 160 5.34 -11.07 7.46
C ILE A 160 6.74 -10.63 6.99
N ALA A 161 7.30 -9.66 7.70
CA ALA A 161 8.66 -9.16 7.56
C ALA A 161 9.43 -9.43 8.86
N VAL A 162 10.60 -10.06 8.75
CA VAL A 162 11.55 -10.25 9.85
C VAL A 162 12.69 -9.27 9.65
N PHE A 163 12.94 -8.47 10.67
CA PHE A 163 13.97 -7.44 10.65
C PHE A 163 15.31 -8.07 11.04
N THR A 164 16.41 -7.40 10.70
CA THR A 164 17.77 -7.82 11.07
C THR A 164 17.97 -7.94 12.60
N THR A 165 17.18 -7.20 13.38
CA THR A 165 17.13 -7.26 14.84
C THR A 165 16.39 -8.49 15.39
N GLY A 166 15.81 -9.32 14.53
CA GLY A 166 14.94 -10.45 14.91
C GLY A 166 13.47 -10.07 15.11
N LYS A 167 13.13 -8.77 15.10
CA LYS A 167 11.75 -8.29 15.21
C LYS A 167 10.90 -8.81 14.06
N THR A 168 9.78 -9.44 14.39
CA THR A 168 8.79 -9.91 13.41
C THR A 168 7.63 -8.91 13.32
N TYR A 169 7.27 -8.52 12.10
CA TYR A 169 6.28 -7.47 11.88
C TYR A 169 5.42 -7.69 10.63
N HIS A 170 4.23 -7.07 10.58
CA HIS A 170 3.40 -7.13 9.39
C HIS A 170 3.99 -6.28 8.25
N ALA A 171 4.20 -6.93 7.12
CA ALA A 171 4.75 -6.41 5.88
C ALA A 171 4.16 -5.06 5.42
N ASP A 172 2.83 -5.05 5.26
CA ASP A 172 2.11 -3.89 4.73
C ASP A 172 2.05 -2.75 5.76
N LEU A 173 2.14 -3.08 7.05
CA LEU A 173 2.14 -2.10 8.13
C LEU A 173 3.49 -1.41 8.22
N ASN A 174 4.59 -2.17 8.13
CA ASN A 174 5.95 -1.64 7.92
C ASN A 174 6.00 -0.67 6.73
N ALA A 175 5.41 -1.08 5.60
CA ALA A 175 5.34 -0.23 4.41
C ALA A 175 4.55 1.06 4.66
N SER A 176 3.42 0.99 5.39
CA SER A 176 2.59 2.15 5.69
C SER A 176 3.34 3.24 6.46
N TYR A 177 4.19 2.86 7.42
CA TYR A 177 5.01 3.82 8.18
C TYR A 177 6.04 4.49 7.30
N ASN A 178 6.76 3.72 6.49
CA ASN A 178 7.76 4.27 5.58
C ASN A 178 7.12 5.19 4.52
N ILE A 179 5.89 4.90 4.08
CA ILE A 179 5.14 5.76 3.16
C ILE A 179 4.82 7.12 3.82
N GLY A 180 4.28 7.10 5.05
CA GLY A 180 4.01 8.31 5.81
C GLY A 180 5.28 9.12 6.07
N ALA A 181 6.33 8.46 6.56
CA ALA A 181 7.60 9.10 6.88
C ALA A 181 8.24 9.79 5.68
N ARG A 182 8.20 9.17 4.50
CA ARG A 182 8.69 9.77 3.25
C ARG A 182 7.95 11.02 2.84
N TYR A 183 6.65 11.08 3.09
CA TYR A 183 5.87 12.28 2.79
C TYR A 183 6.33 13.45 3.67
N VAL A 184 6.46 13.21 4.98
CA VAL A 184 6.89 14.24 5.94
C VAL A 184 8.34 14.67 5.66
N LEU A 185 9.26 13.73 5.51
CA LEU A 185 10.66 14.01 5.16
C LEU A 185 10.79 14.80 3.86
N ARG A 186 9.93 14.54 2.87
CA ARG A 186 9.93 15.31 1.62
C ARG A 186 9.52 16.76 1.86
N SER A 187 8.57 16.99 2.76
CA SER A 187 8.15 18.35 3.13
C SER A 187 9.26 19.07 3.89
N ILE A 188 9.92 18.40 4.85
CA ILE A 188 11.06 18.95 5.60
C ILE A 188 12.20 19.30 4.64
N HIS A 189 12.65 18.35 3.83
CA HIS A 189 13.74 18.57 2.87
C HIS A 189 13.45 19.78 1.95
N LYS A 190 12.21 19.96 1.50
CA LYS A 190 11.85 21.13 0.68
C LYS A 190 11.89 22.47 1.42
N ALA A 191 11.68 22.47 2.73
CA ALA A 191 11.69 23.67 3.55
C ALA A 191 13.08 24.00 4.11
N THR A 192 13.97 23.01 4.17
CA THR A 192 15.33 23.14 4.71
C THR A 192 16.31 23.59 3.62
N SER A 193 17.34 24.35 4.00
CA SER A 193 18.43 24.73 3.08
C SER A 193 19.32 23.54 2.72
N GLU A 194 19.91 23.57 1.53
CA GLU A 194 20.78 22.48 1.05
C GLU A 194 21.94 22.20 2.02
N LYS A 195 22.56 23.25 2.58
CA LYS A 195 23.66 23.12 3.55
C LYS A 195 23.23 22.35 4.81
N MET A 196 22.04 22.66 5.34
CA MET A 196 21.51 21.98 6.52
C MET A 196 21.12 20.54 6.18
N TRP A 197 20.51 20.31 5.01
CA TRP A 197 20.18 18.95 4.56
C TRP A 197 21.42 18.06 4.38
N LEU A 198 22.50 18.60 3.79
CA LEU A 198 23.79 17.90 3.66
C LEU A 198 24.40 17.56 5.03
N SER A 199 24.24 18.42 6.04
CA SER A 199 24.68 18.12 7.41
C SER A 199 23.91 16.96 8.02
N LEU A 200 22.59 16.88 7.79
CA LEU A 200 21.76 15.74 8.20
C LEU A 200 22.16 14.46 7.45
N GLU A 201 22.41 14.55 6.15
CA GLU A 201 22.86 13.42 5.33
C GLU A 201 24.22 12.88 5.76
N ALA A 202 25.14 13.75 6.20
CA ALA A 202 26.42 13.33 6.76
C ALA A 202 26.25 12.52 8.06
N LYS A 203 25.23 12.84 8.88
CA LYS A 203 24.88 12.08 10.10
C LYS A 203 24.12 10.79 9.78
N ASP A 204 23.22 10.81 8.80
CA ASP A 204 22.45 9.66 8.34
C ASP A 204 22.54 9.49 6.81
N PRO A 205 23.49 8.66 6.32
CA PRO A 205 23.68 8.42 4.88
C PRO A 205 22.45 7.84 4.17
N SER A 206 21.46 7.30 4.89
CA SER A 206 20.21 6.84 4.28
C SER A 206 19.39 7.98 3.67
N LEU A 207 19.64 9.23 4.10
CA LEU A 207 18.97 10.42 3.60
C LEU A 207 19.35 10.80 2.16
N ALA A 208 20.50 10.33 1.68
CA ALA A 208 21.00 10.57 0.31
C ALA A 208 20.00 10.15 -0.78
N LYS A 209 19.22 9.10 -0.52
CA LYS A 209 18.25 8.56 -1.48
C LYS A 209 16.87 8.47 -0.86
N ARG A 210 15.91 9.20 -1.44
CA ARG A 210 14.49 9.20 -1.01
C ARG A 210 13.85 7.80 -0.93
N THR A 211 14.34 6.86 -1.73
CA THR A 211 13.88 5.46 -1.73
C THR A 211 14.41 4.66 -0.54
N TYR A 212 15.30 5.20 0.27
CA TYR A 212 15.85 4.60 1.48
C TYR A 212 15.32 5.24 2.76
N TRP A 213 14.59 6.36 2.65
CA TRP A 213 13.94 7.00 3.78
C TRP A 213 12.93 6.05 4.44
N THR A 214 13.06 5.92 5.76
CA THR A 214 12.23 5.11 6.65
C THR A 214 11.65 5.96 7.77
N LEU A 215 10.81 5.36 8.62
CA LEU A 215 10.33 6.03 9.84
C LEU A 215 11.48 6.43 10.77
N ALA A 216 12.49 5.59 10.95
CA ALA A 216 13.66 5.94 11.75
C ALA A 216 14.43 7.15 11.19
N SER A 217 14.53 7.27 9.86
CA SER A 217 15.11 8.46 9.22
C SER A 217 14.35 9.73 9.60
N LEU A 218 13.00 9.69 9.65
CA LEU A 218 12.17 10.82 10.07
C LEU A 218 12.44 11.18 11.54
N ILE A 219 12.43 10.20 12.43
CA ILE A 219 12.65 10.41 13.87
C ILE A 219 14.02 11.06 14.11
N ARG A 220 15.08 10.58 13.43
CA ARG A 220 16.42 11.16 13.54
C ARG A 220 16.48 12.61 13.05
N VAL A 221 15.82 12.93 11.92
CA VAL A 221 15.76 14.30 11.39
C VAL A 221 15.03 15.25 12.34
N GLN A 222 13.98 14.78 13.04
CA GLN A 222 13.24 15.58 14.01
C GLN A 222 14.00 15.79 15.33
N GLN A 223 15.00 14.97 15.63
CA GLN A 223 15.82 15.05 16.83
C GLN A 223 17.14 15.82 16.63
N ALA A 224 17.50 16.14 15.39
CA ALA A 224 18.79 16.70 15.00
C ALA A 224 18.80 18.24 14.96
#